data_AF-A0A383ACV7-F1
#
_entry.id   AF-A0A383ACV7-F1
#
_cell.length_a   1.000
_cell.length_b   1.000
_cell.length_c   1.000
_cell.angle_alpha   90.00
_cell.angle_beta   90.00
_cell.angle_gamma   90.00
#
_symmetry.space_group_name_H-M   'P 1'
#
loop_
_entity.id
_entity.type
_entity.pdbx_description
1 polymer ?
#
loop_
_entity_poly.entity_id
_entity_poly.type
_entity_poly.pdbx_seq_one_letter_code
_entity_poly.pdbx_strand_id
1 'polypeptide(L)'
;MSRYSSILLFVFFLISLKGYSQVPTQQDCEGAAIVCQNTFTISTLPTNTLGNFHPEIGSGTCQDNGLNKVSYWMKVFIKSSGNLCFTITPLNASDDYNCSVF
;
A
#
# COMPACT_ATOMS: atom_id res chain seq x y z
N MET A 1 -7.54 -20.93 47.11
CA MET A 1 -8.43 -20.12 46.24
C MET A 1 -7.73 -18.92 45.59
N SER A 2 -6.77 -18.25 46.23
CA SER A 2 -6.10 -17.05 45.67
C SER A 2 -5.28 -17.29 44.39
N ARG A 3 -4.51 -18.39 44.27
CA ARG A 3 -3.62 -18.60 43.11
C ARG A 3 -4.33 -18.88 41.78
N TYR A 4 -5.44 -19.63 41.79
CA TYR A 4 -6.23 -19.90 40.57
C TYR A 4 -6.95 -18.65 40.07
N SER A 5 -7.41 -17.78 40.98
CA SER A 5 -8.04 -16.49 40.66
C SER A 5 -7.05 -15.56 39.94
N SER A 6 -5.82 -15.47 40.43
CA SER A 6 -4.76 -14.65 39.79
C SER A 6 -4.40 -15.15 38.38
N ILE A 7 -4.39 -16.45 38.14
CA ILE A 7 -4.15 -17.04 36.81
C ILE A 7 -5.28 -16.68 35.86
N LEU A 8 -6.54 -16.82 36.29
CA LEU A 8 -7.71 -16.48 35.47
C LEU A 8 -7.73 -15.00 35.09
N LEU A 9 -7.40 -14.10 36.02
CA LEU A 9 -7.28 -12.66 35.75
C LEU A 9 -6.18 -12.33 34.75
N PHE A 10 -5.02 -12.99 34.86
CA PHE A 10 -3.91 -12.80 33.93
C PHE A 10 -4.26 -13.30 32.51
N VAL A 11 -4.93 -14.45 32.40
CA VAL A 11 -5.41 -14.96 31.12
C VAL A 11 -6.44 -14.01 30.50
N PHE A 12 -7.38 -13.49 31.28
CA PHE A 12 -8.36 -12.50 30.80
C PHE A 12 -7.69 -11.21 30.31
N PHE A 13 -6.64 -10.76 30.99
CA PHE A 13 -5.84 -9.60 30.58
C PHE A 13 -5.11 -9.84 29.26
N LEU A 14 -4.52 -11.03 29.07
CA LEU A 14 -3.87 -11.38 27.80
C LEU A 14 -4.86 -11.46 26.62
N ILE A 15 -6.07 -11.96 26.84
CA ILE A 15 -7.11 -12.05 25.80
C ILE A 15 -7.67 -10.66 25.42
N SER A 16 -7.58 -9.68 26.33
CA SER A 16 -8.03 -8.31 26.08
C SER A 16 -6.98 -7.42 25.41
N LEU A 17 -5.74 -7.90 25.25
CA LEU A 17 -4.74 -7.26 24.41
C LEU A 17 -5.09 -7.47 22.93
N LYS A 18 -5.79 -6.49 22.35
CA LYS A 18 -5.92 -6.41 20.88
C LYS A 18 -4.59 -5.95 20.31
N GLY A 19 -3.98 -6.76 19.46
CA GLY A 19 -2.86 -6.34 18.64
C GLY A 19 -3.33 -5.34 17.59
N TYR A 20 -2.66 -4.19 17.51
CA TYR A 20 -2.84 -3.25 16.40
C TYR A 20 -1.75 -3.54 15.37
N SER A 21 -2.15 -3.94 14.17
CA SER A 21 -1.29 -3.93 12.99
C SER A 21 -1.66 -2.76 12.11
N GLN A 22 -0.68 -2.26 11.35
CA GLN A 22 -0.94 -1.33 10.27
C GLN A 22 -1.85 -2.01 9.23
N VAL A 23 -2.81 -1.26 8.68
CA VAL A 23 -3.72 -1.76 7.63
C VAL A 23 -3.22 -1.23 6.30
N PRO A 24 -2.91 -2.08 5.31
CA PRO A 24 -2.48 -1.61 4.00
C PRO A 24 -3.53 -0.73 3.33
N THR A 25 -3.07 0.32 2.69
CA THR A 25 -3.86 1.28 1.89
C THR A 25 -3.48 1.12 0.41
N GLN A 26 -4.16 1.85 -0.48
CA GLN A 26 -3.79 1.89 -1.91
C GLN A 26 -2.43 2.57 -2.16
N GLN A 27 -1.82 3.16 -1.13
CA GLN A 27 -0.48 3.74 -1.16
C GLN A 27 0.59 2.75 -0.68
N ASP A 28 0.18 1.52 -0.33
CA ASP A 28 1.05 0.44 0.12
C ASP A 28 1.07 -0.71 -0.92
N CYS A 29 2.20 -1.36 -1.09
CA CYS A 29 2.39 -2.51 -1.97
C CYS A 29 1.44 -3.68 -1.61
N GLU A 30 1.22 -3.92 -0.31
CA GLU A 30 0.26 -4.95 0.13
C GLU A 30 -1.20 -4.57 -0.21
N GLY A 31 -1.54 -3.28 -0.17
CA GLY A 31 -2.88 -2.76 -0.47
C GLY A 31 -3.10 -2.32 -1.91
N ALA A 32 -2.14 -2.61 -2.81
CA ALA A 32 -2.18 -2.26 -4.22
C ALA A 32 -3.46 -2.74 -4.93
N ALA A 33 -4.05 -1.88 -5.76
CA ALA A 33 -5.23 -2.20 -6.53
C ALA A 33 -4.92 -3.24 -7.62
N ILE A 34 -5.75 -4.27 -7.74
CA ILE A 34 -5.60 -5.27 -8.80
C ILE A 34 -6.23 -4.76 -10.09
N VAL A 35 -5.43 -4.72 -11.15
CA VAL A 35 -5.85 -4.28 -12.49
C VAL A 35 -6.16 -5.50 -13.34
N CYS A 36 -7.45 -5.72 -13.60
CA CYS A 36 -7.96 -6.85 -14.39
C CYS A 36 -8.39 -6.47 -15.81
N GLN A 37 -8.21 -5.20 -16.21
CA GLN A 37 -8.72 -4.62 -17.44
C GLN A 37 -7.64 -3.81 -18.15
N ASN A 38 -7.81 -3.58 -19.46
CA ASN A 38 -6.86 -2.80 -20.27
C ASN A 38 -6.88 -1.30 -19.92
N THR A 39 -7.98 -0.81 -19.35
CA THR A 39 -8.13 0.57 -18.89
C THR A 39 -8.59 0.54 -17.44
N PHE A 40 -7.89 1.30 -16.60
CA PHE A 40 -8.20 1.42 -15.19
C PHE A 40 -8.25 2.91 -14.83
N THR A 41 -9.35 3.33 -14.22
CA THR A 41 -9.56 4.73 -13.85
C THR A 41 -9.47 4.85 -12.33
N ILE A 42 -8.60 5.74 -11.89
CA ILE A 42 -8.51 6.14 -10.48
C ILE A 42 -9.44 7.34 -10.29
N SER A 43 -10.57 7.13 -9.60
CA SER A 43 -11.55 8.19 -9.37
C SER A 43 -11.12 9.19 -8.30
N THR A 44 -10.21 8.79 -7.42
CA THR A 44 -9.74 9.61 -6.32
C THR A 44 -8.29 9.26 -6.04
N LEU A 45 -7.41 10.24 -6.20
CA LEU A 45 -6.02 10.08 -5.81
C LEU A 45 -5.92 10.20 -4.29
N PRO A 46 -5.09 9.35 -3.64
CA PRO A 46 -4.72 9.55 -2.26
C PRO A 46 -4.11 10.94 -2.08
N THR A 47 -4.33 11.58 -0.94
CA THR A 47 -3.78 12.90 -0.67
C THR A 47 -2.67 12.81 0.37
N ASN A 48 -1.49 13.32 0.01
CA ASN A 48 -0.39 13.64 0.93
C ASN A 48 0.18 12.51 1.82
N THR A 49 0.21 11.24 1.39
CA THR A 49 0.84 10.18 2.20
C THR A 49 1.61 9.12 1.38
N LEU A 50 2.61 8.51 2.03
CA LEU A 50 3.40 7.39 1.51
C LEU A 50 2.79 6.02 1.84
N GLY A 51 1.55 5.99 2.34
CA GLY A 51 0.97 4.78 2.93
C GLY A 51 1.38 4.56 4.39
N ASN A 52 1.06 3.37 4.90
CA ASN A 52 1.32 2.95 6.28
C ASN A 52 2.58 2.06 6.38
N PHE A 53 3.03 1.46 5.28
CA PHE A 53 4.17 0.56 5.24
C PHE A 53 5.38 1.27 4.64
N HIS A 54 6.48 1.32 5.37
CA HIS A 54 7.70 1.98 4.92
C HIS A 54 8.95 1.33 5.51
N PRO A 55 10.07 1.23 4.76
CA PRO A 55 10.23 1.59 3.34
C PRO A 55 9.76 0.49 2.39
N GLU A 56 9.01 0.87 1.35
CA GLU A 56 8.58 -0.05 0.28
C GLU A 56 9.37 0.13 -1.02
N ILE A 57 9.94 1.32 -1.22
CA ILE A 57 10.82 1.61 -2.35
C ILE A 57 12.26 1.57 -1.84
N GLY A 58 13.09 0.79 -2.53
CA GLY A 58 14.51 0.63 -2.19
C GLY A 58 15.31 1.91 -2.45
N SER A 59 16.46 2.00 -1.79
CA SER A 59 17.38 3.12 -1.96
C SER A 59 18.01 3.14 -3.36
N GLY A 60 18.37 4.34 -3.83
CA GLY A 60 19.01 4.51 -5.14
C GLY A 60 18.04 4.46 -6.33
N THR A 61 16.75 4.50 -6.06
CA THR A 61 15.73 4.72 -7.10
C THR A 61 15.58 6.21 -7.38
N CYS A 62 15.15 6.59 -8.59
CA CYS A 62 14.79 7.99 -8.89
C CYS A 62 13.53 8.47 -8.14
N GLN A 63 12.94 7.61 -7.30
CA GLN A 63 11.73 7.84 -6.52
C GLN A 63 12.04 8.25 -5.06
N ASP A 64 13.30 8.11 -4.62
CA ASP A 64 13.73 8.18 -3.21
C ASP A 64 13.68 9.62 -2.60
N ASN A 65 13.63 10.67 -3.44
CA ASN A 65 13.87 12.05 -3.00
C ASN A 65 12.60 12.89 -2.72
N GLY A 66 11.55 12.28 -2.18
CA GLY A 66 10.46 13.05 -1.55
C GLY A 66 9.58 13.88 -2.49
N LEU A 67 9.66 13.66 -3.81
CA LEU A 67 8.76 14.25 -4.80
C LEU A 67 7.49 13.40 -5.01
N ASN A 68 7.56 12.08 -4.81
CA ASN A 68 6.43 11.15 -4.98
C ASN A 68 5.81 10.77 -3.64
N LYS A 69 5.54 11.77 -2.79
CA LYS A 69 4.84 11.58 -1.50
C LYS A 69 3.39 11.18 -1.65
N VAL A 70 2.91 11.06 -2.89
CA VAL A 70 1.57 10.63 -3.24
C VAL A 70 1.73 9.57 -4.31
N SER A 71 1.51 8.32 -3.92
CA SER A 71 1.60 7.16 -4.80
C SER A 71 0.25 6.44 -4.88
N TYR A 72 0.06 5.69 -5.95
CA TYR A 72 -1.04 4.75 -6.10
C TYR A 72 -0.46 3.43 -6.60
N TRP A 73 -0.56 2.38 -5.79
CA TRP A 73 0.02 1.09 -6.14
C TRP A 73 -0.96 0.23 -6.91
N MET A 74 -0.45 -0.42 -7.97
CA MET A 74 -1.23 -1.27 -8.86
C MET A 74 -0.52 -2.61 -9.05
N LYS A 75 -1.30 -3.69 -9.09
CA LYS A 75 -0.84 -5.03 -9.45
C LYS A 75 -1.44 -5.42 -10.80
N VAL A 76 -0.57 -5.75 -11.75
CA VAL A 76 -0.93 -6.29 -13.06
C VAL A 76 -0.48 -7.75 -13.15
N PHE A 77 -1.32 -8.60 -13.75
CA PHE A 77 -0.98 -10.00 -13.98
C PHE A 77 -0.55 -10.22 -15.42
N ILE A 78 0.71 -10.58 -15.63
CA ILE A 78 1.26 -10.89 -16.96
C ILE A 78 0.88 -12.33 -17.33
N LYS A 79 0.01 -12.49 -18.33
CA LYS A 79 -0.48 -13.81 -18.77
C LYS A 79 0.44 -14.51 -19.77
N SER A 80 1.20 -13.75 -20.54
CA SER A 80 2.13 -14.23 -21.56
C SER A 80 3.32 -13.30 -21.65
N SER A 81 4.48 -13.83 -22.03
CA SER A 81 5.66 -13.01 -22.29
C SER A 81 5.43 -12.03 -23.45
N GLY A 82 6.08 -10.88 -23.37
CA GLY A 82 5.94 -9.80 -24.34
C GLY A 82 6.32 -8.45 -23.74
N ASN A 83 6.01 -7.38 -24.47
CA ASN A 83 6.26 -6.02 -24.02
C ASN A 83 5.10 -5.53 -23.13
N LEU A 84 5.43 -4.96 -21.98
CA LEU A 84 4.48 -4.21 -21.16
C LEU A 84 4.52 -2.75 -21.59
N CYS A 85 3.39 -2.24 -22.09
CA CYS A 85 3.22 -0.83 -22.43
C CYS A 85 1.97 -0.31 -21.71
N PHE A 86 2.05 0.91 -21.19
CA PHE A 86 0.92 1.59 -20.59
C PHE A 86 0.97 3.07 -20.95
N THR A 87 -0.21 3.69 -20.93
CA THR A 87 -0.37 5.13 -21.10
C THR A 87 -1.07 5.64 -19.86
N ILE A 88 -0.47 6.63 -19.21
CA ILE A 88 -1.08 7.32 -18.07
C ILE A 88 -1.72 8.59 -18.62
N THR A 89 -3.02 8.75 -18.40
CA THR A 89 -3.73 10.01 -18.68
C THR A 89 -3.93 10.73 -17.36
N PRO A 90 -3.27 11.89 -17.14
CA PRO A 90 -3.44 12.64 -15.91
C PRO A 90 -4.89 13.09 -15.71
N LEU A 91 -5.36 13.12 -14.45
CA LEU A 91 -6.68 13.66 -14.13
C LEU A 91 -6.69 15.19 -14.31
N ASN A 92 -5.58 15.84 -13.91
CA ASN A 92 -5.32 17.25 -14.18
C ASN A 92 -4.10 17.38 -15.10
N ALA A 93 -4.21 18.19 -16.15
CA ALA A 93 -3.15 18.36 -17.15
C ALA A 93 -1.88 19.04 -16.60
N SER A 94 -1.96 19.67 -15.42
CA SER A 94 -0.82 20.27 -14.72
C SER A 94 -0.02 19.27 -13.89
N ASP A 95 -0.57 18.08 -13.65
CA ASP A 95 0.07 17.11 -12.76
C ASP A 95 1.11 16.28 -13.53
N ASP A 96 2.30 16.15 -12.95
CA ASP A 96 3.35 15.28 -13.47
C ASP A 96 3.22 13.89 -12.84
N TYR A 97 2.69 12.93 -13.61
CA TYR A 97 2.59 11.55 -13.18
C TYR A 97 3.76 10.74 -13.75
N ASN A 98 4.52 10.14 -12.83
CA ASN A 98 5.54 9.17 -13.13
C ASN A 98 5.15 7.79 -12.57
N CYS A 99 5.83 6.75 -13.01
CA CYS A 99 5.57 5.38 -12.58
C CYS A 99 6.89 4.62 -12.41
N SER A 100 6.84 3.56 -11.62
CA SER A 100 7.93 2.59 -11.48
C SER A 100 7.35 1.20 -11.43
N VAL A 101 8.09 0.23 -11.96
CA VAL A 101 7.71 -1.19 -11.99
C VAL A 101 8.71 -1.95 -11.14
N PHE A 102 8.21 -2.82 -10.26
CA PHE A 102 8.97 -3.61 -9.29
C PHE A 102 8.63 -5.09 -9.43
#